data_AF-A0A9X2CZ43-F1
#
_entry.id   AF-A0A9X2CZ43-F1
#
_cell.length_a   1.000
_cell.length_b   1.000
_cell.length_c   1.000
_cell.angle_alpha   90.00
_cell.angle_beta   90.00
_cell.angle_gamma   90.00
#
_symmetry.space_group_name_H-M   'P 1'
#
loop_
_entity.id
_entity.type
_entity.pdbx_description
1 polymer ?
#
loop_
_entity_poly.entity_id
_entity_poly.type
_entity_poly.pdbx_seq_one_letter_code
_entity_poly.pdbx_strand_id
1 'polypeptide(L)'
;MNKFSSRLGVFALAMGISIYGWTANPCRPIAQACMQLGYYKGGAKVGKGLIENCVIPVVNNNKVLSNASFSPSVLQQCNAFITAKMQSRQ
;
A
#
# COMPACT_ATOMS: atom_id res chain seq x y z
N MET A 1 35.79 28.65 29.07
CA MET A 1 35.66 28.47 27.61
C MET A 1 34.59 27.42 27.34
N ASN A 2 33.60 27.76 26.51
CA ASN A 2 32.40 26.98 26.15
C ASN A 2 32.67 25.52 25.77
N LYS A 3 31.74 24.61 26.16
CA LYS A 3 31.17 23.59 25.26
C LYS A 3 29.95 22.90 25.89
N PHE A 4 28.81 23.57 25.81
CA PHE A 4 27.50 22.92 25.84
C PHE A 4 27.17 22.35 24.46
N SER A 5 26.39 21.26 24.45
CA SER A 5 25.66 20.68 23.31
C SER A 5 26.42 19.73 22.41
N SER A 6 26.46 18.45 22.79
CA SER A 6 26.38 17.34 21.81
C SER A 6 24.99 16.74 21.91
N ARG A 7 24.11 17.31 21.08
CA ARG A 7 22.71 16.93 20.91
C ARG A 7 22.58 15.51 20.37
N LEU A 8 21.45 14.92 20.76
CA LEU A 8 20.68 13.88 20.06
C LEU A 8 20.90 13.82 18.54
N GLY A 9 20.85 12.59 18.03
CA GLY A 9 20.77 12.26 16.61
C GLY A 9 21.95 11.35 16.27
N VAL A 10 21.79 10.12 15.83
CA VAL A 10 20.90 9.69 14.75
C VAL A 10 20.67 8.18 14.91
N PHE A 11 19.58 7.78 15.56
CA PHE A 11 19.00 6.44 15.37
C PHE A 11 18.12 6.50 14.12
N ALA A 12 18.75 6.56 12.94
CA ALA A 12 18.07 6.51 11.66
C ALA A 12 18.69 5.43 10.78
N LEU A 13 18.69 4.20 11.26
CA LEU A 13 18.70 3.04 10.36
C LEU A 13 17.27 2.53 10.29
N ALA A 14 16.52 3.27 9.48
CA ALA A 14 15.18 2.94 9.06
C ALA A 14 15.14 1.49 8.60
N MET A 15 14.24 0.74 9.24
CA MET A 15 13.85 -0.61 8.86
C MET A 15 13.58 -0.63 7.35
N GLY A 16 14.42 -1.33 6.60
CA GLY A 16 14.18 -1.70 5.21
C GLY A 16 13.05 -2.72 5.16
N ILE A 17 11.82 -2.29 5.41
CA ILE A 17 10.64 -3.15 5.30
C ILE A 17 10.35 -3.31 3.83
N SER A 18 10.59 -4.51 3.33
CA SER A 18 10.45 -4.97 1.95
C SER A 18 9.23 -4.37 1.23
N ILE A 19 9.50 -3.39 0.38
CA ILE A 19 8.55 -2.77 -0.56
C ILE A 19 8.31 -3.65 -1.81
N TYR A 20 9.02 -4.77 -1.93
CA TYR A 20 9.05 -5.64 -3.12
C TYR A 20 7.83 -6.53 -3.35
N GLY A 21 6.80 -6.49 -2.48
CA GLY A 21 5.67 -7.43 -2.60
C GLY A 21 4.57 -7.06 -3.60
N TRP A 22 4.56 -5.82 -4.10
CA TRP A 22 3.42 -5.25 -4.87
C TRP A 22 3.84 -4.41 -6.08
N THR A 23 5.13 -4.11 -6.24
CA THR A 23 5.66 -3.25 -7.31
C THR A 23 5.74 -3.93 -8.68
N ALA A 24 5.63 -5.26 -8.74
CA ALA A 24 5.60 -6.06 -9.98
C ALA A 24 4.22 -6.67 -10.30
N ASN A 25 3.16 -6.25 -9.60
CA ASN A 25 1.83 -6.86 -9.72
C ASN A 25 0.85 -6.08 -10.61
N PRO A 26 -0.17 -6.77 -11.17
CA PRO A 26 -1.29 -6.11 -11.87
C PRO A 26 -2.06 -5.10 -10.99
N CYS A 27 -1.93 -5.20 -9.66
CA CYS A 27 -2.50 -4.28 -8.69
C CYS A 27 -1.72 -2.97 -8.49
N ARG A 28 -0.52 -2.83 -9.06
CA ARG A 28 0.36 -1.67 -8.82
C ARG A 28 -0.31 -0.31 -9.08
N PRO A 29 -0.98 -0.06 -10.24
CA PRO A 29 -1.59 1.24 -10.48
C PRO A 29 -2.70 1.58 -9.46
N ILE A 30 -3.46 0.57 -9.04
CA ILE A 30 -4.51 0.70 -8.02
C ILE A 30 -3.89 1.02 -6.66
N ALA A 31 -2.88 0.26 -6.26
CA ALA A 31 -2.17 0.47 -5.01
C ALA A 31 -1.51 1.86 -4.96
N GLN A 32 -0.93 2.33 -6.07
CA GLN A 32 -0.33 3.66 -6.12
C GLN A 32 -1.38 4.77 -5.93
N ALA A 33 -2.53 4.68 -6.59
CA ALA A 33 -3.62 5.63 -6.40
C ALA A 33 -4.16 5.60 -4.96
N CYS A 34 -4.26 4.41 -4.36
CA CYS A 34 -4.58 4.26 -2.94
C CYS A 34 -3.53 4.94 -2.04
N MET A 35 -2.24 4.80 -2.35
CA MET A 35 -1.19 5.48 -1.57
C MET A 35 -1.26 7.00 -1.67
N GLN A 36 -1.61 7.54 -2.83
CA GLN A 36 -1.83 8.98 -3.01
C GLN A 36 -2.99 9.52 -2.16
N LEU A 37 -3.99 8.68 -1.86
CA LEU A 37 -5.09 9.00 -0.95
C LEU A 37 -4.74 8.75 0.54
N GLY A 38 -3.49 8.40 0.85
CA GLY A 38 -3.01 8.18 2.20
C GLY A 38 -3.22 6.78 2.76
N TYR A 39 -3.51 5.78 1.91
CA TYR A 39 -3.54 4.38 2.35
C TYR A 39 -2.13 3.77 2.33
N TYR A 40 -1.79 2.97 3.32
CA TYR A 40 -0.44 2.42 3.45
C TYR A 40 -0.43 1.00 4.03
N LYS A 41 0.68 0.28 3.79
CA LYS A 41 0.85 -1.11 4.26
C LYS A 41 0.90 -1.11 5.80
N GLY A 42 0.06 -1.93 6.43
CA GLY A 42 -0.05 -1.98 7.90
C GLY A 42 -1.02 -0.96 8.50
N GLY A 43 -1.58 -0.04 7.70
CA GLY A 43 -2.58 0.94 8.15
C GLY A 43 -3.97 0.36 8.44
N ALA A 44 -4.16 -0.96 8.33
CA ALA A 44 -5.46 -1.61 8.48
C ALA A 44 -6.07 -1.36 9.88
N LYS A 45 -5.24 -1.38 10.92
CA LYS A 45 -5.64 -1.12 12.31
C LYS A 45 -6.19 0.29 12.55
N VAL A 46 -5.94 1.22 11.63
CA VAL A 46 -6.42 2.61 11.70
C VAL A 46 -7.33 2.97 10.52
N GLY A 47 -7.88 1.97 9.80
CA GLY A 47 -8.78 2.18 8.67
C GLY A 47 -8.11 2.71 7.39
N LYS A 48 -6.79 2.75 7.34
CA LYS A 48 -5.98 3.21 6.19
C LYS A 48 -5.15 2.10 5.56
N GLY A 49 -5.59 0.85 5.72
CA GLY A 49 -4.88 -0.30 5.16
C GLY A 49 -4.91 -0.27 3.64
N LEU A 50 -3.74 -0.29 3.01
CA LEU A 50 -3.59 -0.25 1.55
C LEU A 50 -4.46 -1.29 0.84
N ILE A 51 -4.39 -2.54 1.30
CA ILE A 51 -5.05 -3.65 0.63
C ILE A 51 -6.51 -3.76 1.05
N GLU A 52 -6.75 -3.93 2.34
CA GLU A 52 -8.08 -4.20 2.90
C GLU A 52 -9.06 -3.03 2.75
N ASN A 53 -8.57 -1.78 2.90
CA ASN A 53 -9.44 -0.60 2.92
C ASN A 53 -9.46 0.17 1.60
N CYS A 54 -8.59 -0.18 0.64
CA CYS A 54 -8.52 0.51 -0.65
C CYS A 54 -8.45 -0.44 -1.85
N VAL A 55 -7.40 -1.26 -2.00
CA VAL A 55 -7.25 -2.08 -3.22
C VAL A 55 -8.40 -3.07 -3.39
N ILE A 56 -8.76 -3.84 -2.35
CA ILE A 56 -9.86 -4.82 -2.39
C ILE A 56 -11.20 -4.16 -2.75
N PRO A 57 -11.67 -3.11 -2.05
CA PRO A 57 -12.94 -2.49 -2.38
C PRO A 57 -12.93 -1.83 -3.78
N VAL A 58 -11.77 -1.38 -4.28
CA VAL A 58 -11.65 -0.84 -5.64
C VAL A 58 -11.79 -1.93 -6.70
N VAL A 59 -11.10 -3.06 -6.55
CA VAL A 59 -11.22 -4.16 -7.53
C VAL A 59 -12.60 -4.82 -7.52
N ASN A 60 -13.29 -4.80 -6.38
CA ASN A 60 -14.65 -5.30 -6.23
C ASN A 60 -15.72 -4.30 -6.68
N ASN A 61 -15.33 -3.14 -7.25
CA ASN A 61 -16.23 -2.05 -7.63
C ASN A 61 -17.08 -1.48 -6.48
N ASN A 62 -16.71 -1.76 -5.22
CA ASN A 62 -17.36 -1.21 -4.02
C ASN A 62 -16.81 0.18 -3.65
N LYS A 63 -15.75 0.64 -4.31
CA LYS A 63 -15.12 1.93 -4.08
C LYS A 63 -14.50 2.47 -5.35
N VAL A 64 -14.80 3.72 -5.66
CA VAL A 64 -14.18 4.46 -6.75
C VAL A 64 -13.14 5.40 -6.16
N LEU A 65 -11.97 5.48 -6.79
CA LEU A 65 -10.94 6.43 -6.39
C LEU A 65 -11.15 7.75 -7.13
N SER A 66 -11.35 8.84 -6.40
CA SER A 66 -11.56 10.16 -7.03
C SER A 66 -10.36 10.64 -7.84
N ASN A 67 -9.16 10.13 -7.56
CA ASN A 67 -7.91 10.48 -8.22
C ASN A 67 -7.50 9.55 -9.37
N ALA A 68 -8.23 8.46 -9.62
CA ALA A 68 -7.86 7.50 -10.66
C ALA A 68 -9.06 6.67 -11.16
N SER A 69 -9.10 6.43 -12.46
CA SER A 69 -9.98 5.45 -13.08
C SER A 69 -9.15 4.32 -13.68
N PHE A 70 -9.61 3.08 -13.53
CA PHE A 70 -8.92 1.90 -14.02
C PHE A 70 -9.77 1.18 -15.06
N SER A 71 -9.12 0.58 -16.06
CA SER A 71 -9.81 -0.27 -17.01
C SER A 71 -10.33 -1.54 -16.31
N PRO A 72 -11.45 -2.12 -16.80
CA PRO A 72 -11.98 -3.37 -16.24
C PRO A 72 -10.97 -4.52 -16.29
N SER A 73 -10.10 -4.55 -17.30
CA SER A 73 -9.00 -5.51 -17.40
C SER A 73 -8.02 -5.42 -16.23
N VAL A 74 -7.66 -4.20 -15.79
CA VAL A 74 -6.73 -3.99 -14.65
C VAL A 74 -7.40 -4.39 -13.34
N LEU A 75 -8.67 -4.05 -13.16
CA LEU A 75 -9.45 -4.46 -11.99
C LEU A 75 -9.54 -5.99 -11.90
N GLN A 76 -9.85 -6.65 -13.01
CA GLN A 76 -9.97 -8.10 -13.09
C GLN A 76 -8.65 -8.82 -12.85
N GLN A 77 -7.56 -8.37 -13.48
CA GLN A 77 -6.22 -8.95 -13.27
C GLN A 77 -5.76 -8.78 -11.81
N CYS A 78 -6.03 -7.63 -11.21
CA CYS A 78 -5.69 -7.41 -9.81
C CYS A 78 -6.53 -8.29 -8.88
N ASN A 79 -7.84 -8.42 -9.14
CA ASN A 79 -8.71 -9.28 -8.34
C ASN A 79 -8.28 -10.76 -8.39
N ALA A 80 -8.00 -11.27 -9.59
CA ALA A 80 -7.50 -12.63 -9.78
C ALA A 80 -6.18 -12.86 -9.04
N PHE A 81 -5.27 -11.89 -9.12
CA PHE A 81 -4.00 -11.94 -8.41
C PHE A 81 -4.17 -11.95 -6.88
N ILE A 82 -5.06 -11.11 -6.34
CA ILE A 82 -5.34 -11.06 -4.89
C ILE A 82 -5.95 -12.38 -4.43
N THR A 83 -6.92 -12.91 -5.17
CA THR A 83 -7.58 -14.18 -4.88
C THR A 83 -6.57 -15.33 -4.84
N ALA A 84 -5.70 -15.45 -5.86
CA ALA A 84 -4.65 -16.46 -5.90
C ALA A 84 -3.64 -16.33 -4.74
N LYS A 85 -3.31 -15.10 -4.34
CA LYS A 85 -2.37 -14.83 -3.22
C LYS A 85 -2.99 -15.11 -1.85
N MET A 86 -4.29 -14.97 -1.70
CA MET A 86 -5.02 -15.36 -0.49
C MET A 86 -5.14 -16.88 -0.38
N GLN A 87 -5.46 -17.55 -1.49
CA GLN A 87 -5.58 -19.02 -1.54
C GLN A 87 -4.24 -19.73 -1.29
N SER A 88 -3.12 -19.18 -1.78
CA SER A 88 -1.78 -19.74 -1.55
C SER A 88 -1.20 -19.51 -0.14
N ARG A 89 -1.92 -18.79 0.73
CA ARG A 89 -1.57 -18.60 2.14
C ARG A 89 -2.47 -19.37 3.11
N GLN A 90 -3.48 -20.10 2.62
CA GLN A 90 -4.17 -21.15 3.38
C GLN A 90 -3.40 -22.46 3.27
#